data_AF-A0A7J4I9N9-F1
#
_entry.id   AF-A0A7J4I9N9-F1
#
_cell.length_a   1.000
_cell.length_b   1.000
_cell.length_c   1.000
_cell.angle_alpha   90.00
_cell.angle_beta   90.00
_cell.angle_gamma   90.00
#
_symmetry.space_group_name_H-M   'P 1'
#
loop_
_entity.id
_entity.type
_entity.pdbx_description
1 polymer ?
#
loop_
_entity_poly.entity_id
_entity_poly.type
_entity_poly.pdbx_seq_one_letter_code
_entity_poly.pdbx_strand_id
1 'polypeptide(L)' 'MACVKVCPKCGGENVKTDPTNQKAAAGFSTHSYLCMDCGFSGSFFPEIEKTGKV' A
#
# COMPACT_ATOMS: atom_id res chain seq x y z
N MET A 1 7.46 -10.93 -12.53
CA MET A 1 6.39 -10.98 -11.51
C MET A 1 5.98 -9.57 -11.15
N ALA A 2 4.68 -9.29 -11.00
CA ALA A 2 4.18 -8.03 -10.46
C ALA A 2 3.69 -8.25 -9.03
N CYS A 3 4.31 -7.59 -8.06
CA CYS A 3 3.87 -7.60 -6.66
C CYS A 3 2.81 -6.51 -6.49
N VAL A 4 1.66 -6.86 -5.91
CA VAL A 4 0.57 -5.90 -5.65
C VAL A 4 0.41 -5.70 -4.15
N LYS A 5 0.19 -4.44 -3.74
CA LYS A 5 -0.08 -4.10 -2.34
C LYS A 5 -1.52 -4.40 -1.99
N VAL A 6 -1.73 -5.05 -0.86
CA VAL A 6 -3.04 -5.46 -0.36
C VAL A 6 -3.29 -4.83 0.99
N CYS A 7 -4.52 -4.36 1.20
CA CYS A 7 -4.92 -3.83 2.49
C CYS A 7 -4.99 -4.95 3.53
N PRO A 8 -4.26 -4.85 4.66
CA PRO A 8 -4.29 -5.88 5.70
C PRO A 8 -5.61 -5.89 6.50
N LYS A 9 -6.43 -4.85 6.36
CA LYS A 9 -7.73 -4.72 7.04
C LYS A 9 -8.88 -5.37 6.29
N CYS A 10 -8.97 -5.14 4.98
CA CYS A 10 -10.10 -5.62 4.16
C CYS A 10 -9.70 -6.60 3.06
N GLY A 11 -8.40 -6.81 2.81
CA GLY A 11 -7.93 -7.63 1.70
C GLY A 11 -8.05 -6.94 0.32
N GLY A 12 -8.43 -5.67 0.27
CA GLY A 12 -8.57 -4.91 -0.96
C GLY A 12 -7.23 -4.59 -1.62
N GLU A 13 -7.17 -4.71 -2.95
CA GLU A 13 -5.97 -4.38 -3.74
C GLU A 13 -5.94 -2.90 -4.17
N ASN A 14 -6.99 -2.14 -3.86
CA ASN A 14 -7.11 -0.72 -4.23
C ASN A 14 -6.36 0.17 -3.24
N VAL A 15 -5.05 -0.03 -3.18
CA VAL A 15 -4.13 0.67 -2.29
C VAL A 15 -3.37 1.73 -3.08
N LYS A 16 -3.45 2.98 -2.63
CA LYS A 16 -2.74 4.12 -3.24
C LYS A 16 -1.71 4.67 -2.27
N THR A 17 -0.64 5.26 -2.79
CA THR A 17 0.29 6.03 -1.95
C THR A 17 -0.45 7.30 -1.51
N ASP A 18 -0.44 7.58 -0.21
CA ASP A 18 -1.05 8.78 0.37
C ASP A 18 -0.06 9.95 0.23
N PRO A 19 -0.30 10.91 -0.68
CA PRO A 19 0.63 12.02 -0.91
C PRO A 19 0.59 13.04 0.24
N THR A 20 -0.52 13.08 1.00
CA THR A 20 -0.73 14.00 2.12
C THR A 20 0.11 13.66 3.34
N ASN A 21 0.47 12.39 3.51
CA ASN A 21 1.24 11.89 4.63
C ASN A 21 2.65 11.43 4.20
N GLN A 22 3.16 11.98 3.10
CA GLN A 22 4.59 11.95 2.77
C GLN A 22 5.34 12.92 3.69
N LYS A 23 5.57 12.50 4.93
CA LYS A 23 6.57 13.15 5.78
C LYS A 23 7.95 12.79 5.25
N ALA A 24 8.48 13.61 4.36
CA ALA A 24 9.89 13.58 3.97
C ALA A 24 10.74 14.08 5.15
N ALA A 25 11.01 13.21 6.12
CA ALA A 25 12.03 13.46 7.13
C ALA A 25 13.39 13.03 6.57
N ALA A 26 14.42 13.86 6.79
CA ALA A 26 15.76 13.68 6.25
C ALA A 26 16.27 12.24 6.44
N GLY A 27 16.34 11.48 5.35
CA GLY A 27 16.93 10.13 5.30
C GLY A 27 15.95 8.95 5.33
N PHE A 28 14.66 9.13 5.60
CA PHE A 28 13.67 8.03 5.59
C PHE A 28 12.37 8.43 4.89
N SER A 29 12.23 8.03 3.63
CA SER A 29 10.98 8.15 2.85
C SER A 29 9.97 7.13 3.36
N THR A 30 9.23 7.47 4.42
CA THR A 30 8.12 6.61 4.87
C THR A 30 6.94 6.83 3.94
N HIS A 31 6.79 5.95 2.93
CA HIS A 31 5.64 5.96 2.05
C HIS A 31 4.40 5.53 2.85
N SER A 32 3.50 6.46 3.12
CA SER A 32 2.18 6.17 3.66
C SER A 32 1.30 5.63 2.53
N TYR A 33 0.57 4.55 2.79
CA TYR A 33 -0.39 3.96 1.84
C TYR A 33 -1.80 4.08 2.40
N LEU A 34 -2.78 4.28 1.52
CA LEU A 34 -4.20 4.40 1.83
C LEU A 34 -4.97 3.37 1.01
N CYS A 35 -5.77 2.55 1.68
CA CYS A 35 -6.76 1.70 1.05
C CYS A 35 -8.00 2.52 0.69
N MET A 36 -8.33 2.55 -0.59
CA MET A 36 -9.52 3.24 -1.09
C MET A 36 -10.82 2.48 -0.82
N ASP A 37 -10.76 1.18 -0.50
CA ASP A 37 -11.95 0.36 -0.23
C ASP A 37 -12.50 0.57 1.19
N CYS A 38 -11.62 0.56 2.20
CA CYS A 38 -12.01 0.66 3.61
C CYS A 38 -11.52 1.95 4.31
N GLY A 39 -10.74 2.79 3.63
CA GLY A 39 -10.18 4.01 4.20
C GLY A 39 -9.00 3.80 5.16
N PHE A 40 -8.47 2.57 5.27
CA PHE A 40 -7.32 2.30 6.14
C PHE A 40 -6.05 2.94 5.59
N SER A 41 -5.37 3.77 6.39
CA SER A 41 -4.07 4.37 6.06
C SER A 41 -2.96 3.84 6.95
N GLY A 42 -1.78 3.54 6.38
CA GLY A 42 -0.62 3.07 7.14
C GLY A 42 0.64 2.94 6.28
N SER A 43 1.79 2.88 6.93
CA SER A 43 3.10 2.82 6.25
C SER A 43 3.45 1.44 5.69
N PHE A 44 2.76 0.40 6.17
CA PHE A 44 3.07 -0.99 5.84
C PHE A 44 1.83 -1.70 5.32
N PHE A 45 1.87 -2.11 4.06
CA PHE A 45 0.84 -2.89 3.39
C PHE A 45 1.52 -4.15 2.84
N PRO A 46 0.99 -5.36 3.13
CA PRO A 46 1.55 -6.59 2.60
C PRO A 46 1.52 -6.59 1.06
N GLU A 47 2.61 -7.08 0.47
CA GLU A 47 2.74 -7.26 -0.96
C GLU A 47 2.53 -8.74 -1.29
N ILE A 48 1.57 -9.06 -2.16
CA ILE A 48 1.34 -10.43 -2.63
C ILE A 48 1.84 -10.56 -4.06
N GLU A 49 2.39 -11.73 -4.38
CA GLU A 49 2.72 -12.08 -5.75
C GLU A 49 1.44 -12.43 -6.50
N LYS A 50 1.02 -11.59 -7.45
CA LYS A 50 -0.02 -11.98 -8.40
C LYS A 50 0.60 -12.98 -9.37
N THR A 51 0.54 -14.26 -9.02
CA THR A 51 0.88 -15.34 -9.96
C THR A 51 -0.18 -15.34 -11.06
N GLY A 52 0.17 -14.73 -12.19
CA GLY A 52 -0.59 -14.88 -13.43
C GLY A 52 -0.44 -16.33 -13.87
N LYS A 53 -1.27 -17.23 -13.34
CA LYS A 53 -1.50 -18.53 -13.95
C LYS A 53 -2.32 -18.29 -15.21
N VAL A 54 -1.64 -18.26 -16.35
CA VAL A 54 -2.23 -18.55 -17.66
C VAL A 54 -2.02 -20.04 -17.92
#